data_AF-A0A956LEU8-F1
#
_entry.id   AF-A0A956LEU8-F1
#
_cell.length_a   1.000
_cell.length_b   1.000
_cell.length_c   1.000
_cell.angle_alpha   90.00
_cell.angle_beta   90.00
_cell.angle_gamma   90.00
#
_symmetry.space_group_name_H-M   'P 1'
#
loop_
_entity.id
_entity.type
_entity.pdbx_description
1 polymer ?
#
loop_
_entity_poly.entity_id
_entity_poly.type
_entity_poly.pdbx_seq_one_letter_code
_entity_poly.pdbx_strand_id
1 'polypeptide(L)'
;NGDGLDDVLIGAPRADPAGDASGRTYLIFGREETSPILLNDVVINSGAPNNPGFVINGSFIRDYSGVSVDAAGDVNGDGLDDMIIGAYGADPNGSQSGRAFVLYGKQDTDAVSLATLTLGDDGFVINGETLADYAGYAVSGGGDHNGDGYADLLVCSHGSDAPGVDAGRCYVVYGGDYSNVVDAEGTSSPELINGTADANIFVGGAGDDLIHSNGGADIIYAGTGRDTITVLDDSFYRIDGGGRRDTLELLGGFTLDLTAMPDRRLTGIEVIDIGEEGSTLILDMRSLRALTDETTVVRIEGDASCTLQADLSGGTWIEEGLVDEYMQYTNGYLTLRVWPDVDAQVTL
;
A
#
# COMPACT_ATOMS: atom_id res chain seq x y z
N ASN A 1 -8.27 -6.74 -0.79
CA ASN A 1 -9.72 -6.55 -1.12
C ASN A 1 -10.27 -5.22 -0.57
N GLY A 2 -9.44 -4.33 -0.03
CA GLY A 2 -9.89 -3.05 0.51
C GLY A 2 -10.55 -3.10 1.90
N ASP A 3 -10.41 -4.20 2.64
CA ASP A 3 -10.87 -4.27 4.04
C ASP A 3 -9.83 -3.75 5.05
N GLY A 4 -8.66 -3.35 4.57
CA GLY A 4 -7.55 -2.85 5.37
C GLY A 4 -6.68 -3.93 6.02
N LEU A 5 -6.96 -5.21 5.78
CA LEU A 5 -6.09 -6.33 6.15
C LEU A 5 -5.17 -6.69 4.98
N ASP A 6 -3.93 -7.07 5.31
CA ASP A 6 -2.99 -7.57 4.30
C ASP A 6 -3.45 -8.92 3.73
N ASP A 7 -3.51 -8.97 2.40
CA ASP A 7 -3.77 -10.19 1.64
C ASP A 7 -2.48 -10.98 1.39
N VAL A 8 -2.60 -12.26 1.02
CA VAL A 8 -1.46 -13.15 0.79
C VAL A 8 -1.45 -13.68 -0.64
N LEU A 9 -0.33 -13.47 -1.34
CA LEU A 9 -0.06 -14.02 -2.67
C LEU A 9 0.74 -15.33 -2.58
N ILE A 10 0.28 -16.36 -3.30
CA ILE A 10 0.93 -17.68 -3.33
C ILE A 10 1.09 -18.15 -4.78
N GLY A 11 2.34 -18.32 -5.20
CA GLY A 11 2.70 -18.86 -6.51
C GLY A 11 2.67 -20.39 -6.57
N ALA A 12 2.10 -20.94 -7.64
CA ALA A 12 2.07 -22.38 -7.96
C ALA A 12 2.44 -22.59 -9.45
N PRO A 13 3.71 -22.39 -9.83
CA PRO A 13 4.14 -22.33 -11.25
C PRO A 13 4.04 -23.65 -12.01
N ARG A 14 3.81 -24.77 -11.31
CA ARG A 14 3.61 -26.10 -11.92
C ARG A 14 2.16 -26.57 -11.88
N ALA A 15 1.22 -25.69 -11.53
CA ALA A 15 -0.19 -25.98 -11.70
C ALA A 15 -0.54 -26.00 -13.20
N ASP A 16 -1.60 -26.73 -13.55
CA ASP A 16 -1.96 -26.98 -14.95
C ASP A 16 -3.33 -26.39 -15.37
N PRO A 17 -3.69 -25.13 -15.01
CA PRO A 17 -5.01 -24.60 -15.37
C PRO A 17 -5.22 -24.45 -16.88
N ALA A 18 -4.14 -24.27 -17.65
CA ALA A 18 -4.14 -24.20 -19.12
C ALA A 18 -3.15 -25.22 -19.73
N GLY A 19 -2.97 -26.36 -19.07
CA GLY A 19 -2.06 -27.45 -19.46
C GLY A 19 -0.72 -27.42 -18.72
N ASP A 20 0.17 -28.38 -19.06
CA ASP A 20 1.42 -28.68 -18.33
C ASP A 20 2.21 -27.43 -17.94
N ALA A 21 2.37 -27.20 -16.64
CA ALA A 21 3.11 -26.10 -16.04
C ALA A 21 2.73 -24.72 -16.60
N SER A 22 1.45 -24.51 -16.90
CA SER A 22 0.94 -23.18 -17.25
C SER A 22 1.00 -22.20 -16.08
N GLY A 23 0.92 -22.73 -14.86
CA GLY A 23 1.09 -21.98 -13.63
C GLY A 23 -0.21 -21.37 -13.11
N ARG A 24 -0.22 -21.08 -11.82
CA ARG A 24 -1.34 -20.45 -11.12
C ARG A 24 -0.80 -19.60 -9.98
N THR A 25 -1.47 -18.50 -9.67
CA THR A 25 -1.30 -17.75 -8.43
C THR A 25 -2.61 -17.76 -7.65
N TYR A 26 -2.53 -17.76 -6.33
CA TYR A 26 -3.66 -17.57 -5.43
C TYR A 26 -3.48 -16.23 -4.73
N LEU A 27 -4.53 -15.42 -4.71
CA LEU A 27 -4.65 -14.31 -3.79
C LEU A 27 -5.62 -14.76 -2.70
N ILE A 28 -5.19 -14.67 -1.45
CA ILE A 28 -5.94 -15.08 -0.27
C ILE A 28 -6.23 -13.83 0.54
N PHE A 29 -7.51 -13.58 0.83
CA PHE A 29 -7.88 -12.40 1.59
C PHE A 29 -7.44 -12.51 3.06
N GLY A 30 -6.89 -11.42 3.57
CA GLY A 30 -6.51 -11.25 4.96
C GLY A 30 -7.70 -11.47 5.89
N ARG A 31 -7.46 -12.07 7.06
CA ARG A 31 -8.52 -12.29 8.06
C ARG A 31 -7.96 -12.52 9.45
N GLU A 32 -8.76 -12.16 10.45
CA GLU A 32 -8.47 -12.47 11.86
C GLU A 32 -8.65 -13.98 12.18
N GLU A 33 -9.47 -14.68 11.37
CA GLU A 33 -9.73 -16.10 11.58
C GLU A 33 -8.50 -16.97 11.29
N THR A 34 -8.13 -17.79 12.27
CA THR A 34 -6.95 -18.68 12.19
C THR A 34 -7.24 -20.07 11.62
N SER A 35 -8.46 -20.30 11.12
CA SER A 35 -8.80 -21.60 10.52
C SER A 35 -7.95 -21.86 9.26
N PRO A 36 -7.63 -23.11 8.90
CA PRO A 36 -6.89 -23.38 7.66
C PRO A 36 -7.72 -23.04 6.41
N ILE A 37 -7.08 -22.46 5.39
CA ILE A 37 -7.67 -22.26 4.07
C ILE A 37 -7.20 -23.38 3.14
N LEU A 38 -8.14 -24.05 2.48
CA LEU A 38 -7.83 -25.03 1.44
C LEU A 38 -7.80 -24.32 0.10
N LEU A 39 -6.66 -24.33 -0.60
CA LEU A 39 -6.52 -23.68 -1.91
C LEU A 39 -7.49 -24.24 -2.97
N ASN A 40 -7.97 -25.48 -2.81
CA ASN A 40 -9.02 -26.02 -3.66
C ASN A 40 -10.34 -25.26 -3.51
N ASP A 41 -10.66 -24.80 -2.30
CA ASP A 41 -11.90 -24.05 -2.03
C ASP A 41 -11.89 -22.69 -2.73
N VAL A 42 -10.71 -22.05 -2.80
CA VAL A 42 -10.49 -20.80 -3.56
C VAL A 42 -10.85 -20.96 -5.03
N VAL A 43 -10.57 -22.14 -5.60
CA VAL A 43 -10.82 -22.46 -7.01
C VAL A 43 -12.30 -22.79 -7.25
N ILE A 44 -12.87 -23.70 -6.45
CA ILE A 44 -14.22 -24.22 -6.71
C ILE A 44 -15.33 -23.24 -6.32
N ASN A 45 -15.04 -22.29 -5.43
CA ASN A 45 -15.99 -21.28 -4.96
C ASN A 45 -15.74 -19.91 -5.61
N SER A 46 -15.06 -19.84 -6.76
CA SER A 46 -14.84 -18.58 -7.46
C SER A 46 -16.16 -17.83 -7.72
N GLY A 47 -16.16 -16.52 -7.46
CA GLY A 47 -17.33 -15.64 -7.53
C GLY A 47 -18.33 -15.80 -6.40
N ALA A 48 -18.09 -16.69 -5.43
CA ALA A 48 -18.94 -16.83 -4.25
C ALA A 48 -18.61 -15.76 -3.19
N PRO A 49 -19.62 -15.24 -2.46
CA PRO A 49 -19.44 -14.16 -1.48
C PRO A 49 -18.58 -14.53 -0.26
N ASN A 50 -18.35 -15.82 -0.01
CA ASN A 50 -17.52 -16.30 1.11
C ASN A 50 -16.27 -17.03 0.60
N ASN A 51 -15.86 -16.82 -0.65
CA ASN A 51 -14.61 -17.36 -1.14
C ASN A 51 -13.45 -16.61 -0.43
N PRO A 52 -12.46 -17.29 0.17
CA PRO A 52 -11.40 -16.62 0.92
C PRO A 52 -10.34 -15.96 0.02
N GLY A 53 -10.70 -15.56 -1.19
CA GLY A 53 -9.79 -15.01 -2.19
C GLY A 53 -10.17 -15.41 -3.61
N PHE A 54 -9.21 -15.39 -4.54
CA PHE A 54 -9.39 -15.83 -5.92
C PHE A 54 -8.11 -16.40 -6.52
N VAL A 55 -8.24 -17.00 -7.71
CA VAL A 55 -7.10 -17.55 -8.45
C VAL A 55 -6.82 -16.76 -9.71
N ILE A 56 -5.55 -16.69 -10.06
CA ILE A 56 -5.05 -16.18 -11.33
C ILE A 56 -4.45 -17.35 -12.11
N ASN A 57 -5.09 -17.71 -13.22
CA ASN A 57 -4.70 -18.84 -14.04
C ASN A 57 -3.73 -18.42 -15.14
N GLY A 58 -2.63 -19.16 -15.28
CA GLY A 58 -1.66 -19.01 -16.36
C GLY A 58 -2.25 -19.27 -17.75
N SER A 59 -1.55 -18.78 -18.78
CA SER A 59 -2.09 -18.69 -20.14
C SER A 59 -1.77 -19.91 -21.00
N PHE A 60 -0.51 -20.34 -21.06
CA PHE A 60 -0.05 -21.41 -21.95
C PHE A 60 0.84 -22.41 -21.23
N ILE A 61 0.96 -23.60 -21.82
CA ILE A 61 1.84 -24.65 -21.30
C ILE A 61 3.25 -24.12 -21.10
N ARG A 62 3.87 -24.45 -19.97
CA ARG A 62 5.25 -24.12 -19.63
C ARG A 62 5.58 -22.62 -19.57
N ASP A 63 4.57 -21.76 -19.39
CA ASP A 63 4.80 -20.36 -19.05
C ASP A 63 5.34 -20.19 -17.62
N TYR A 64 5.06 -21.17 -16.74
CA TYR A 64 5.43 -21.15 -15.32
C TYR A 64 4.95 -19.88 -14.59
N SER A 65 3.74 -19.40 -14.88
CA SER A 65 3.21 -18.20 -14.21
C SER A 65 3.08 -18.41 -12.70
N GLY A 66 3.45 -17.41 -11.91
CA GLY A 66 3.50 -17.52 -10.46
C GLY A 66 4.79 -18.14 -9.95
N VAL A 67 5.86 -18.15 -10.75
CA VAL A 67 7.22 -18.53 -10.31
C VAL A 67 7.77 -17.57 -9.26
N SER A 68 7.46 -16.30 -9.43
CA SER A 68 7.77 -15.18 -8.55
C SER A 68 6.52 -14.33 -8.54
N VAL A 69 6.07 -13.96 -7.35
CA VAL A 69 4.92 -13.09 -7.12
C VAL A 69 5.29 -12.12 -6.03
N ASP A 70 4.72 -10.92 -6.08
CA ASP A 70 4.87 -9.95 -5.00
C ASP A 70 3.66 -9.02 -4.97
N ALA A 71 3.42 -8.41 -3.80
CA ALA A 71 2.49 -7.30 -3.68
C ALA A 71 3.13 -6.08 -4.33
N ALA A 72 2.47 -5.51 -5.34
CA ALA A 72 3.01 -4.38 -6.08
C ALA A 72 2.89 -3.07 -5.31
N GLY A 73 1.95 -2.98 -4.35
CA GLY A 73 1.42 -1.69 -3.90
C GLY A 73 0.40 -1.17 -4.91
N ASP A 74 -0.17 0.01 -4.67
CA ASP A 74 -1.11 0.64 -5.59
C ASP A 74 -0.36 1.33 -6.73
N VAL A 75 -0.26 0.66 -7.89
CA VAL A 75 0.52 1.12 -9.06
C VAL A 75 -0.31 2.04 -9.94
N ASN A 76 -1.64 1.94 -9.88
CA ASN A 76 -2.57 2.70 -10.71
C ASN A 76 -3.27 3.86 -9.98
N GLY A 77 -3.07 3.99 -8.67
CA GLY A 77 -3.62 5.05 -7.82
C GLY A 77 -5.11 4.87 -7.47
N ASP A 78 -5.68 3.66 -7.54
CA ASP A 78 -7.11 3.44 -7.31
C ASP A 78 -7.50 3.15 -5.84
N GLY A 79 -6.51 3.11 -4.95
CA GLY A 79 -6.65 2.81 -3.52
C GLY A 79 -6.55 1.34 -3.17
N LEU A 80 -6.42 0.43 -4.14
CA LEU A 80 -6.22 -1.00 -3.91
C LEU A 80 -4.78 -1.38 -4.25
N ASP A 81 -4.15 -2.14 -3.36
CA ASP A 81 -2.83 -2.69 -3.67
C ASP A 81 -2.94 -3.70 -4.83
N ASP A 82 -2.07 -3.52 -5.82
CA ASP A 82 -1.94 -4.36 -7.01
C ASP A 82 -1.00 -5.53 -6.77
N MET A 83 -0.85 -6.40 -7.77
CA MET A 83 0.06 -7.54 -7.71
C MET A 83 0.90 -7.69 -8.98
N ILE A 84 2.11 -8.21 -8.81
CA ILE A 84 2.99 -8.57 -9.92
C ILE A 84 3.25 -10.08 -9.95
N ILE A 85 3.15 -10.68 -11.14
CA ILE A 85 3.24 -12.12 -11.37
C ILE A 85 4.21 -12.42 -12.51
N GLY A 86 5.28 -13.14 -12.20
CA GLY A 86 6.28 -13.59 -13.14
C GLY A 86 5.89 -14.86 -13.90
N ALA A 87 6.18 -14.90 -15.21
CA ALA A 87 6.00 -16.04 -16.11
C ALA A 87 7.20 -16.15 -17.06
N TYR A 88 8.34 -16.59 -16.53
CA TYR A 88 9.62 -16.60 -17.26
C TYR A 88 9.64 -17.50 -18.50
N GLY A 89 8.75 -18.49 -18.55
CA GLY A 89 8.69 -19.46 -19.65
C GLY A 89 7.91 -18.96 -20.86
N ALA A 90 7.22 -17.83 -20.76
CA ALA A 90 6.40 -17.28 -21.83
C ALA A 90 7.24 -16.81 -23.03
N ASP A 91 6.61 -16.82 -24.20
CA ASP A 91 7.30 -16.58 -25.48
C ASP A 91 6.84 -15.31 -26.25
N PRO A 92 6.70 -14.10 -25.63
CA PRO A 92 6.22 -12.92 -26.38
C PRO A 92 7.15 -12.49 -27.52
N ASN A 93 8.47 -12.61 -27.36
CA ASN A 93 9.48 -12.09 -28.31
C ASN A 93 10.55 -13.13 -28.66
N GLY A 94 10.24 -14.42 -28.46
CA GLY A 94 11.15 -15.54 -28.65
C GLY A 94 10.96 -16.60 -27.58
N SER A 95 11.45 -17.81 -27.80
CA SER A 95 11.41 -18.89 -26.80
C SER A 95 12.00 -18.42 -25.46
N GLN A 96 11.22 -18.47 -24.40
CA GLN A 96 11.56 -18.10 -23.04
C GLN A 96 12.08 -16.67 -22.91
N SER A 97 11.55 -15.74 -23.72
CA SER A 97 11.80 -14.31 -23.50
C SER A 97 11.17 -13.82 -22.19
N GLY A 98 10.10 -14.49 -21.74
CA GLY A 98 9.43 -14.25 -20.45
C GLY A 98 8.42 -13.10 -20.46
N ARG A 99 7.54 -13.09 -19.45
CA ARG A 99 6.57 -12.03 -19.15
C ARG A 99 6.51 -11.77 -17.65
N ALA A 100 6.17 -10.53 -17.27
CA ALA A 100 5.55 -10.22 -16.00
C ALA A 100 4.17 -9.62 -16.24
N PHE A 101 3.22 -9.94 -15.37
CA PHE A 101 1.85 -9.41 -15.40
C PHE A 101 1.66 -8.56 -14.15
N VAL A 102 1.17 -7.34 -14.33
CA VAL A 102 0.71 -6.48 -13.25
C VAL A 102 -0.81 -6.53 -13.31
N LEU A 103 -1.44 -6.96 -12.23
CA LEU A 103 -2.89 -7.05 -12.15
C LEU A 103 -3.40 -6.07 -11.11
N TYR A 104 -4.40 -5.30 -11.49
CA TYR A 104 -4.99 -4.33 -10.58
C TYR A 104 -5.77 -5.02 -9.46
N GLY A 105 -5.71 -4.41 -8.28
CA GLY A 105 -6.46 -4.83 -7.11
C GLY A 105 -7.97 -4.88 -7.39
N LYS A 106 -8.66 -5.85 -6.81
CA LYS A 106 -10.13 -5.94 -6.91
C LYS A 106 -10.75 -6.55 -5.65
N GLN A 107 -12.04 -6.30 -5.48
CA GLN A 107 -12.78 -6.75 -4.29
C GLN A 107 -13.55 -8.05 -4.51
N ASP A 108 -13.97 -8.34 -5.74
CA ASP A 108 -14.69 -9.58 -6.03
C ASP A 108 -13.74 -10.80 -6.04
N THR A 109 -14.34 -11.99 -6.03
CA THR A 109 -13.64 -13.28 -5.96
C THR A 109 -13.65 -14.05 -7.27
N ASP A 110 -13.94 -13.36 -8.37
CA ASP A 110 -13.91 -13.97 -9.70
C ASP A 110 -12.48 -14.34 -10.07
N ALA A 111 -12.33 -15.51 -10.70
CA ALA A 111 -11.04 -15.99 -11.14
C ALA A 111 -10.54 -15.17 -12.33
N VAL A 112 -9.26 -14.84 -12.30
CA VAL A 112 -8.57 -14.14 -13.38
C VAL A 112 -7.92 -15.15 -14.31
N SER A 113 -7.94 -14.88 -15.61
CA SER A 113 -7.25 -15.66 -16.63
C SER A 113 -6.27 -14.78 -17.39
N LEU A 114 -4.97 -15.05 -17.25
CA LEU A 114 -3.91 -14.29 -17.92
C LEU A 114 -4.01 -14.34 -19.46
N ALA A 115 -4.75 -15.30 -20.01
CA ALA A 115 -4.97 -15.44 -21.45
C ALA A 115 -6.01 -14.45 -22.01
N THR A 116 -6.86 -13.87 -21.14
CA THR A 116 -8.03 -13.07 -21.53
C THR A 116 -8.12 -11.76 -20.75
N LEU A 117 -7.01 -11.29 -20.19
CA LEU A 117 -6.94 -9.99 -19.50
C LEU A 117 -7.37 -8.85 -20.43
N THR A 118 -8.21 -7.98 -19.91
CA THR A 118 -8.56 -6.72 -20.54
C THR A 118 -7.51 -5.69 -20.12
N LEU A 119 -6.47 -5.55 -20.94
CA LEU A 119 -5.36 -4.63 -20.62
C LEU A 119 -5.87 -3.19 -20.51
N GLY A 120 -5.44 -2.49 -19.47
CA GLY A 120 -5.91 -1.15 -19.09
C GLY A 120 -7.03 -1.16 -18.04
N ASP A 121 -7.87 -2.20 -18.03
CA ASP A 121 -8.93 -2.35 -17.00
C ASP A 121 -8.49 -3.32 -15.89
N ASP A 122 -7.90 -4.46 -16.26
CA ASP A 122 -7.47 -5.51 -15.33
C ASP A 122 -5.98 -5.39 -14.93
N GLY A 123 -5.24 -4.46 -15.54
CA GLY A 123 -3.79 -4.32 -15.41
C GLY A 123 -3.05 -4.31 -16.75
N PHE A 124 -1.75 -4.64 -16.72
CA PHE A 124 -0.88 -4.60 -17.91
C PHE A 124 0.18 -5.72 -17.93
N VAL A 125 0.88 -5.86 -19.06
CA VAL A 125 1.89 -6.91 -19.28
C VAL A 125 3.23 -6.29 -19.67
N ILE A 126 4.29 -6.75 -19.00
CA ILE A 126 5.68 -6.42 -19.29
C ILE A 126 6.28 -7.62 -20.05
N ASN A 127 6.52 -7.45 -21.35
CA ASN A 127 7.10 -8.50 -22.20
C ASN A 127 8.63 -8.43 -22.17
N GLY A 128 9.29 -9.58 -22.02
CA GLY A 128 10.75 -9.67 -22.13
C GLY A 128 11.26 -9.33 -23.53
N GLU A 129 12.49 -8.85 -23.60
CA GLU A 129 13.05 -8.21 -24.81
C GLU A 129 13.42 -9.22 -25.90
N THR A 130 14.14 -10.28 -25.56
CA THR A 130 14.65 -11.27 -26.52
C THR A 130 14.57 -12.71 -26.02
N LEU A 131 14.70 -13.66 -26.94
CA LEU A 131 14.87 -15.10 -26.71
C LEU A 131 15.78 -15.36 -25.50
N ALA A 132 15.33 -16.23 -24.60
CA ALA A 132 16.09 -16.70 -23.44
C ALA A 132 16.52 -15.62 -22.43
N ASP A 133 15.87 -14.46 -22.40
CA ASP A 133 16.10 -13.44 -21.37
C ASP A 133 15.44 -13.78 -20.02
N TYR A 134 14.37 -14.57 -20.05
CA TYR A 134 13.62 -15.01 -18.87
C TYR A 134 13.04 -13.85 -18.03
N ALA A 135 12.47 -12.83 -18.69
CA ALA A 135 11.80 -11.73 -17.96
C ALA A 135 10.69 -12.26 -17.04
N GLY A 136 10.58 -11.70 -15.84
CA GLY A 136 9.63 -12.16 -14.84
C GLY A 136 10.08 -13.44 -14.12
N TYR A 137 11.34 -13.83 -14.24
CA TYR A 137 11.89 -14.87 -13.36
C TYR A 137 11.99 -14.41 -11.91
N ALA A 138 12.33 -13.14 -11.70
CA ALA A 138 12.22 -12.45 -10.43
C ALA A 138 11.48 -11.14 -10.65
N VAL A 139 10.49 -10.90 -9.79
CA VAL A 139 9.73 -9.65 -9.73
C VAL A 139 9.73 -9.16 -8.29
N SER A 140 9.64 -7.85 -8.11
CA SER A 140 9.43 -7.21 -6.81
C SER A 140 8.51 -6.02 -7.01
N GLY A 141 7.58 -5.82 -6.11
CA GLY A 141 6.93 -4.53 -5.90
C GLY A 141 7.58 -3.80 -4.74
N GLY A 142 6.83 -2.88 -4.15
CA GLY A 142 7.00 -2.56 -2.74
C GLY A 142 7.42 -1.13 -2.41
N GLY A 143 7.14 -0.17 -3.29
CA GLY A 143 7.17 1.24 -2.89
C GLY A 143 7.28 2.19 -4.05
N ASP A 144 7.00 3.45 -3.76
CA ASP A 144 7.26 4.57 -4.64
C ASP A 144 8.77 4.90 -4.60
N HIS A 145 9.50 4.58 -5.67
CA HIS A 145 10.95 4.77 -5.74
C HIS A 145 11.35 6.10 -6.35
N ASN A 146 10.44 6.78 -7.04
CA ASN A 146 10.71 8.05 -7.71
C ASN A 146 10.07 9.26 -6.98
N GLY A 147 9.22 9.00 -5.98
CA GLY A 147 8.55 9.97 -5.14
C GLY A 147 7.33 10.62 -5.78
N ASP A 148 6.67 9.95 -6.73
CA ASP A 148 5.51 10.47 -7.46
C ASP A 148 4.15 10.07 -6.86
N GLY A 149 4.15 9.31 -5.77
CA GLY A 149 2.98 8.87 -5.02
C GLY A 149 2.35 7.57 -5.53
N TYR A 150 2.89 6.94 -6.58
CA TYR A 150 2.46 5.62 -7.05
C TYR A 150 3.49 4.55 -6.72
N ALA A 151 3.03 3.33 -6.49
CA ALA A 151 3.96 2.23 -6.28
C ALA A 151 4.69 1.84 -7.58
N ASP A 152 5.98 1.56 -7.46
CA ASP A 152 6.86 1.16 -8.55
C ASP A 152 7.17 -0.34 -8.52
N LEU A 153 7.67 -0.83 -9.65
CA LEU A 153 7.90 -2.25 -9.89
C LEU A 153 9.32 -2.54 -10.36
N LEU A 154 9.82 -3.71 -10.00
CA LEU A 154 11.05 -4.29 -10.52
C LEU A 154 10.77 -5.60 -11.25
N VAL A 155 11.30 -5.71 -12.46
CA VAL A 155 11.27 -6.95 -13.25
C VAL A 155 12.68 -7.30 -13.69
N CYS A 156 13.13 -8.51 -13.37
CA CYS A 156 14.44 -8.99 -13.75
C CYS A 156 14.39 -10.10 -14.81
N SER A 157 15.34 -10.00 -15.73
CA SER A 157 15.64 -10.92 -16.83
C SER A 157 17.06 -11.43 -16.65
N HIS A 158 17.22 -12.58 -15.98
CA HIS A 158 18.55 -13.06 -15.62
C HIS A 158 19.36 -13.59 -16.81
N GLY A 159 18.71 -13.94 -17.92
CA GLY A 159 19.37 -14.39 -19.15
C GLY A 159 19.77 -13.25 -20.09
N SER A 160 19.54 -12.00 -19.68
CA SER A 160 19.86 -10.85 -20.54
C SER A 160 21.35 -10.75 -20.82
N ASP A 161 21.69 -10.68 -22.11
CA ASP A 161 23.07 -10.64 -22.64
C ASP A 161 23.71 -9.24 -22.61
N ALA A 162 23.04 -8.23 -22.06
CA ALA A 162 23.53 -6.86 -22.07
C ALA A 162 24.05 -6.44 -20.69
N PRO A 163 25.33 -6.00 -20.56
CA PRO A 163 26.31 -5.76 -21.62
C PRO A 163 27.20 -6.97 -21.99
N GLY A 164 26.98 -8.16 -21.43
CA GLY A 164 27.68 -9.40 -21.79
C GLY A 164 26.82 -10.65 -21.54
N VAL A 165 27.29 -11.80 -22.04
CA VAL A 165 26.53 -13.07 -22.01
C VAL A 165 25.99 -13.38 -20.62
N ASP A 166 24.67 -13.58 -20.50
CA ASP A 166 23.95 -13.85 -19.25
C ASP A 166 24.33 -12.89 -18.10
N ALA A 167 24.63 -11.62 -18.41
CA ALA A 167 24.96 -10.62 -17.39
C ALA A 167 23.75 -10.31 -16.48
N GLY A 168 22.54 -10.55 -16.99
CA GLY A 168 21.28 -10.24 -16.34
C GLY A 168 20.97 -8.75 -16.38
N ARG A 169 19.68 -8.44 -16.35
CA ARG A 169 19.19 -7.06 -16.31
C ARG A 169 17.93 -6.99 -15.45
N CYS A 170 17.80 -5.92 -14.67
CA CYS A 170 16.55 -5.57 -14.01
C CYS A 170 16.07 -4.22 -14.54
N TYR A 171 14.75 -4.08 -14.65
CA TYR A 171 14.04 -2.90 -15.10
C TYR A 171 13.22 -2.37 -13.95
N VAL A 172 13.27 -1.05 -13.73
CA VAL A 172 12.29 -0.34 -12.90
C VAL A 172 11.17 0.09 -13.83
N VAL A 173 9.92 -0.14 -13.43
CA VAL A 173 8.72 0.31 -14.14
C VAL A 173 7.95 1.18 -13.17
N TYR A 174 7.75 2.45 -13.55
CA TYR A 174 7.09 3.41 -12.68
C TYR A 174 5.56 3.26 -12.72
N GLY A 175 4.93 3.53 -11.59
CA GLY A 175 3.47 3.66 -11.46
C GLY A 175 2.93 4.92 -12.16
N GLY A 176 1.63 5.15 -12.00
CA GLY A 176 0.94 6.35 -12.50
C GLY A 176 -0.57 6.14 -12.58
N ASP A 177 -1.33 7.20 -12.89
CA ASP A 177 -2.79 7.12 -13.06
C ASP A 177 -3.18 6.36 -14.35
N TYR A 178 -2.95 5.05 -14.33
CA TYR A 178 -3.22 4.17 -15.45
C TYR A 178 -4.73 3.87 -15.60
N SER A 179 -5.50 4.07 -14.53
CA SER A 179 -6.96 3.88 -14.52
C SER A 179 -7.76 5.15 -14.82
N ASN A 180 -7.11 6.33 -14.86
CA ASN A 180 -7.74 7.65 -15.02
C ASN A 180 -8.78 7.93 -13.92
N VAL A 181 -8.43 7.61 -12.68
CA VAL A 181 -9.30 7.72 -11.49
C VAL A 181 -8.84 8.79 -10.51
N VAL A 182 -7.63 9.33 -10.67
CA VAL A 182 -7.07 10.33 -9.76
C VAL A 182 -7.72 11.70 -10.02
N ASP A 183 -8.29 12.32 -8.99
CA ASP A 183 -8.97 13.61 -9.08
C ASP A 183 -7.99 14.78 -9.17
N ALA A 184 -6.87 14.69 -8.45
CA ALA A 184 -5.79 15.66 -8.50
C ALA A 184 -4.42 15.00 -8.32
N GLU A 185 -3.52 15.33 -9.25
CA GLU A 185 -2.13 14.92 -9.26
C GLU A 185 -1.26 16.18 -9.14
N GLY A 186 -0.47 16.26 -8.07
CA GLY A 186 0.46 17.34 -7.79
C GLY A 186 1.79 17.17 -8.52
N THR A 187 2.75 18.03 -8.19
CA THR A 187 4.01 18.11 -8.90
C THR A 187 5.19 18.05 -7.93
N SER A 188 6.38 18.45 -8.38
CA SER A 188 7.54 18.62 -7.49
C SER A 188 7.59 20.01 -6.84
N SER A 189 6.52 20.79 -6.91
CA SER A 189 6.41 22.14 -6.33
C SER A 189 5.33 22.13 -5.25
N PRO A 190 5.38 23.04 -4.25
CA PRO A 190 4.31 23.15 -3.26
C PRO A 190 2.97 23.58 -3.90
N GLU A 191 1.94 22.76 -3.70
CA GLU A 191 0.58 22.98 -4.18
C GLU A 191 -0.45 23.04 -3.05
N LEU A 192 -1.61 23.64 -3.36
CA LEU A 192 -2.82 23.51 -2.56
C LEU A 192 -3.79 22.62 -3.33
N ILE A 193 -4.07 21.44 -2.80
CA ILE A 193 -5.03 20.47 -3.34
C ILE A 193 -6.29 20.57 -2.49
N ASN A 194 -7.44 20.84 -3.11
CA ASN A 194 -8.72 20.92 -2.39
C ASN A 194 -9.67 19.83 -2.89
N GLY A 195 -10.08 18.97 -1.97
CA GLY A 195 -11.14 18.01 -2.16
C GLY A 195 -12.53 18.58 -1.94
N THR A 196 -13.49 17.68 -2.02
CA THR A 196 -14.92 17.95 -1.87
C THR A 196 -15.44 17.25 -0.60
N ALA A 197 -16.76 17.16 -0.42
CA ALA A 197 -17.32 16.31 0.65
C ALA A 197 -17.65 14.90 0.13
N ASP A 198 -17.42 14.65 -1.16
CA ASP A 198 -17.53 13.34 -1.80
C ASP A 198 -16.15 12.67 -1.80
N ALA A 199 -16.11 11.34 -1.95
CA ALA A 199 -14.84 10.61 -2.00
C ALA A 199 -13.98 11.07 -3.18
N ASN A 200 -12.72 11.37 -2.88
CA ASN A 200 -11.72 11.80 -3.83
C ASN A 200 -10.45 10.94 -3.81
N ILE A 201 -9.67 11.00 -4.88
CA ILE A 201 -8.33 10.40 -4.97
C ILE A 201 -7.29 11.49 -5.25
N PHE A 202 -6.34 11.66 -4.33
CA PHE A 202 -5.27 12.65 -4.44
C PHE A 202 -3.89 11.99 -4.43
N VAL A 203 -3.03 12.50 -5.31
CA VAL A 203 -1.60 12.19 -5.36
C VAL A 203 -0.85 13.52 -5.29
N GLY A 204 -0.14 13.81 -4.20
CA GLY A 204 0.57 15.09 -3.99
C GLY A 204 1.89 15.18 -4.77
N GLY A 205 2.63 14.08 -4.85
CA GLY A 205 3.89 14.01 -5.59
C GLY A 205 5.09 14.39 -4.71
N ALA A 206 5.97 15.27 -5.18
CA ALA A 206 7.23 15.58 -4.48
C ALA A 206 7.28 17.00 -3.88
N GLY A 207 6.20 17.77 -4.03
CA GLY A 207 5.99 19.09 -3.44
C GLY A 207 5.89 19.03 -1.92
N ASP A 208 5.94 20.17 -1.25
CA ASP A 208 5.53 20.26 0.17
C ASP A 208 4.08 20.80 0.14
N ASP A 209 3.11 19.91 0.10
CA ASP A 209 1.74 20.21 -0.29
C ASP A 209 0.80 20.44 0.89
N LEU A 210 -0.23 21.25 0.65
CA LEU A 210 -1.37 21.39 1.55
C LEU A 210 -2.57 20.71 0.90
N ILE A 211 -3.03 19.60 1.49
CA ILE A 211 -4.13 18.78 0.99
C ILE A 211 -5.32 18.94 1.92
N HIS A 212 -6.38 19.58 1.45
CA HIS A 212 -7.65 19.66 2.17
C HIS A 212 -8.60 18.56 1.70
N SER A 213 -8.81 17.53 2.51
CA SER A 213 -9.75 16.45 2.16
C SER A 213 -11.19 16.98 2.00
N ASN A 214 -11.64 17.81 2.94
CA ASN A 214 -13.01 18.32 3.06
C ASN A 214 -14.11 17.26 3.33
N GLY A 215 -13.70 16.04 3.73
CA GLY A 215 -14.55 14.93 4.15
C GLY A 215 -14.87 13.96 3.02
N GLY A 216 -15.41 12.78 3.35
CA GLY A 216 -15.63 11.72 2.38
C GLY A 216 -14.59 10.59 2.49
N ALA A 217 -14.82 9.50 1.76
CA ALA A 217 -13.98 8.32 1.79
C ALA A 217 -12.75 8.48 0.88
N ASP A 218 -11.89 9.44 1.21
CA ASP A 218 -10.77 9.86 0.36
C ASP A 218 -9.60 8.88 0.38
N ILE A 219 -8.88 8.81 -0.74
CA ILE A 219 -7.57 8.18 -0.88
C ILE A 219 -6.55 9.30 -1.09
N ILE A 220 -5.54 9.36 -0.23
CA ILE A 220 -4.52 10.40 -0.28
C ILE A 220 -3.14 9.74 -0.25
N TYR A 221 -2.36 9.98 -1.29
CA TYR A 221 -0.93 9.70 -1.37
C TYR A 221 -0.19 11.04 -1.39
N ALA A 222 0.32 11.51 -0.26
CA ALA A 222 0.92 12.85 -0.19
C ALA A 222 2.27 12.90 -0.93
N GLY A 223 3.06 11.84 -0.81
CA GLY A 223 4.25 11.59 -1.63
C GLY A 223 5.54 11.84 -0.85
N THR A 224 6.58 12.45 -1.43
CA THR A 224 7.90 12.60 -0.74
C THR A 224 8.11 13.97 -0.10
N GLY A 225 7.03 14.73 -0.01
CA GLY A 225 6.94 16.09 0.46
C GLY A 225 7.16 16.28 1.94
N ARG A 226 6.90 17.48 2.43
CA ARG A 226 6.49 17.65 3.83
C ARG A 226 5.08 18.18 3.77
N ASP A 227 4.16 17.26 3.81
CA ASP A 227 2.79 17.51 3.44
C ASP A 227 1.96 17.80 4.68
N THR A 228 0.96 18.65 4.51
CA THR A 228 -0.04 18.93 5.53
C THR A 228 -1.38 18.50 4.96
N ILE A 229 -2.00 17.52 5.61
CA ILE A 229 -3.28 16.94 5.21
C ILE A 229 -4.31 17.33 6.26
N THR A 230 -5.37 18.03 5.86
CA THR A 230 -6.45 18.41 6.78
C THR A 230 -7.66 17.49 6.58
N VAL A 231 -8.24 17.04 7.69
CA VAL A 231 -9.43 16.16 7.72
C VAL A 231 -10.54 16.71 8.62
N LEU A 232 -11.79 16.50 8.20
CA LEU A 232 -12.98 16.95 8.94
C LEU A 232 -13.71 15.81 9.67
N ASP A 233 -13.37 14.57 9.35
CA ASP A 233 -13.94 13.36 9.94
C ASP A 233 -12.97 12.18 9.77
N ASP A 234 -13.38 11.01 10.26
CA ASP A 234 -12.63 9.76 10.24
C ASP A 234 -13.02 8.84 9.06
N SER A 235 -13.72 9.38 8.06
CA SER A 235 -14.31 8.60 6.96
C SER A 235 -13.37 8.31 5.79
N PHE A 236 -12.20 8.97 5.74
CA PHE A 236 -11.17 8.78 4.70
C PHE A 236 -10.85 7.29 4.50
N TYR A 237 -10.77 6.84 3.26
CA TYR A 237 -10.47 5.44 2.97
C TYR A 237 -8.99 5.12 3.26
N ARG A 238 -8.07 5.96 2.79
CA ARG A 238 -6.63 5.81 2.98
C ARG A 238 -5.94 7.17 3.02
N ILE A 239 -4.99 7.35 3.92
CA ILE A 239 -4.03 8.44 3.90
C ILE A 239 -2.64 7.84 4.09
N ASP A 240 -1.76 8.13 3.14
CA ASP A 240 -0.35 7.78 3.14
C ASP A 240 0.44 9.08 3.01
N GLY A 241 1.08 9.52 4.10
CA GLY A 241 1.89 10.74 4.06
C GLY A 241 3.18 10.57 3.26
N GLY A 242 3.62 9.33 3.04
CA GLY A 242 4.82 9.02 2.27
C GLY A 242 6.09 9.43 3.01
N GLY A 243 7.04 10.03 2.30
CA GLY A 243 8.39 10.28 2.82
C GLY A 243 8.55 11.62 3.54
N ARG A 244 9.58 11.71 4.37
CA ARG A 244 9.95 12.87 5.21
C ARG A 244 9.08 13.06 6.46
N ARG A 245 8.29 14.13 6.54
CA ARG A 245 7.62 14.52 7.78
C ARG A 245 6.30 15.16 7.42
N ASP A 246 5.27 14.39 7.67
CA ASP A 246 3.93 14.72 7.23
C ASP A 246 3.04 14.98 8.43
N THR A 247 2.11 15.90 8.23
CA THR A 247 1.23 16.42 9.27
C THR A 247 -0.21 16.11 8.92
N LEU A 248 -0.90 15.38 9.78
CA LEU A 248 -2.35 15.25 9.74
C LEU A 248 -2.97 16.24 10.71
N GLU A 249 -3.75 17.19 10.21
CA GLU A 249 -4.47 18.19 11.00
C GLU A 249 -5.96 17.82 11.10
N LEU A 250 -6.46 17.68 12.33
CA LEU A 250 -7.87 17.40 12.59
C LEU A 250 -8.64 18.70 12.78
N LEU A 251 -9.63 18.92 11.91
CA LEU A 251 -10.53 20.07 11.96
C LEU A 251 -11.94 19.60 12.37
N GLY A 252 -12.69 20.44 13.09
CA GLY A 252 -14.09 20.17 13.44
C GLY A 252 -14.33 19.50 14.80
N GLY A 253 -13.29 19.22 15.59
CA GLY A 253 -13.42 18.73 16.96
C GLY A 253 -14.02 17.31 17.07
N PHE A 254 -13.53 16.37 16.27
CA PHE A 254 -14.03 14.98 16.24
C PHE A 254 -13.10 13.99 16.96
N THR A 255 -13.55 12.75 17.10
CA THR A 255 -12.73 11.66 17.64
C THR A 255 -12.13 10.84 16.52
N LEU A 256 -10.80 10.77 16.47
CA LEU A 256 -10.07 9.86 15.59
C LEU A 256 -9.60 8.64 16.42
N ASP A 257 -10.24 7.50 16.21
CA ASP A 257 -9.90 6.25 16.89
C ASP A 257 -9.08 5.30 16.00
N LEU A 258 -7.76 5.38 16.12
CA LEU A 258 -6.83 4.55 15.36
C LEU A 258 -6.84 3.08 15.83
N THR A 259 -7.38 2.78 17.02
CA THR A 259 -7.47 1.41 17.52
C THR A 259 -8.58 0.62 16.83
N ALA A 260 -9.59 1.32 16.32
CA ALA A 260 -10.69 0.78 15.53
C ALA A 260 -10.38 0.74 14.01
N MET A 261 -9.26 1.33 13.57
CA MET A 261 -8.86 1.38 12.17
C MET A 261 -7.83 0.29 11.83
N PRO A 262 -7.93 -0.34 10.64
CA PRO A 262 -6.85 -1.17 10.10
C PRO A 262 -5.56 -0.38 9.86
N ASP A 263 -4.41 -1.05 9.96
CA ASP A 263 -3.08 -0.41 9.93
C ASP A 263 -2.81 0.38 8.65
N ARG A 264 -3.36 -0.02 7.50
CA ARG A 264 -3.09 0.63 6.21
C ARG A 264 -3.98 1.83 5.90
N ARG A 265 -4.94 2.18 6.77
CA ARG A 265 -5.81 3.35 6.54
C ARG A 265 -5.09 4.68 6.80
N LEU A 266 -4.10 4.70 7.68
CA LEU A 266 -3.33 5.90 8.00
C LEU A 266 -1.86 5.52 8.26
N THR A 267 -0.99 5.87 7.31
CA THR A 267 0.44 5.53 7.33
C THR A 267 1.30 6.74 6.97
N GLY A 268 2.58 6.71 7.34
CA GLY A 268 3.56 7.75 6.99
C GLY A 268 3.19 9.13 7.57
N ILE A 269 2.76 9.19 8.84
CA ILE A 269 2.40 10.45 9.51
C ILE A 269 3.23 10.62 10.78
N GLU A 270 4.11 11.61 10.79
CA GLU A 270 4.97 11.95 11.91
C GLU A 270 4.33 12.90 12.92
N VAL A 271 3.39 13.73 12.47
CA VAL A 271 2.74 14.75 13.28
C VAL A 271 1.23 14.62 13.13
N ILE A 272 0.52 14.44 14.24
CA ILE A 272 -0.92 14.56 14.27
C ILE A 272 -1.24 15.80 15.12
N ASP A 273 -1.71 16.85 14.45
CA ASP A 273 -2.25 18.03 15.09
C ASP A 273 -3.74 17.82 15.34
N ILE A 274 -4.11 17.63 16.61
CA ILE A 274 -5.51 17.44 17.02
C ILE A 274 -6.24 18.78 17.24
N GLY A 275 -5.55 19.90 17.01
CA GLY A 275 -6.12 21.24 16.86
C GLY A 275 -6.45 21.95 18.18
N GLU A 276 -7.38 22.90 18.07
CA GLU A 276 -7.88 23.75 19.18
C GLU A 276 -9.42 23.63 19.36
N GLU A 277 -10.03 22.63 18.73
CA GLU A 277 -11.50 22.48 18.66
C GLU A 277 -12.04 21.33 19.53
N GLY A 278 -11.22 20.78 20.41
CA GLY A 278 -11.61 19.72 21.33
C GLY A 278 -11.63 18.31 20.73
N SER A 279 -10.78 18.05 19.74
CA SER A 279 -10.65 16.72 19.14
C SER A 279 -10.11 15.70 20.16
N THR A 280 -10.42 14.43 19.92
CA THR A 280 -9.87 13.32 20.71
C THR A 280 -9.13 12.35 19.79
N LEU A 281 -7.87 12.04 20.10
CA LEU A 281 -7.11 10.99 19.43
C LEU A 281 -7.00 9.78 20.35
N ILE A 282 -7.39 8.61 19.83
CA ILE A 282 -7.24 7.33 20.51
C ILE A 282 -6.24 6.50 19.71
N LEU A 283 -5.18 6.02 20.37
CA LEU A 283 -4.14 5.21 19.74
C LEU A 283 -3.60 4.14 20.68
N ASP A 284 -2.99 3.12 20.09
CA ASP A 284 -2.25 2.09 20.81
C ASP A 284 -0.86 1.88 20.20
N MET A 285 -0.12 0.90 20.72
CA MET A 285 1.19 0.53 20.18
C MET A 285 1.14 0.06 18.72
N ARG A 286 0.03 -0.54 18.27
CA ARG A 286 -0.16 -0.98 16.88
C ARG A 286 -0.33 0.24 15.99
N SER A 287 -1.22 1.17 16.34
CA SER A 287 -1.42 2.43 15.62
C SER A 287 -0.12 3.21 15.47
N LEU A 288 0.68 3.35 16.53
CA LEU A 288 1.97 4.06 16.44
C LEU A 288 2.96 3.42 15.46
N ARG A 289 2.92 2.09 15.29
CA ARG A 289 3.77 1.40 14.31
C ARG A 289 3.29 1.62 12.88
N ALA A 290 1.98 1.68 12.68
CA ALA A 290 1.38 1.92 11.37
C ALA A 290 1.66 3.34 10.87
N LEU A 291 1.63 4.33 11.78
CA LEU A 291 1.94 5.72 11.45
C LEU A 291 3.41 5.93 11.03
N THR A 292 4.33 5.12 11.56
CA THR A 292 5.77 5.28 11.33
C THR A 292 6.28 4.50 10.13
N ASP A 293 7.06 5.15 9.27
CA ASP A 293 7.77 4.53 8.15
C ASP A 293 9.30 4.79 8.20
N GLU A 294 9.77 6.00 7.90
CA GLU A 294 11.16 6.44 7.91
C GLU A 294 11.61 6.89 9.30
N THR A 295 10.67 7.39 10.10
CA THR A 295 10.93 7.87 11.46
C THR A 295 10.29 6.98 12.50
N THR A 296 10.86 6.96 13.70
CA THR A 296 10.28 6.22 14.83
C THR A 296 9.65 7.16 15.87
N VAL A 297 9.36 8.42 15.49
CA VAL A 297 8.94 9.48 16.41
C VAL A 297 7.64 10.11 15.92
N VAL A 298 6.54 9.78 16.59
CA VAL A 298 5.24 10.42 16.36
C VAL A 298 5.04 11.56 17.35
N ARG A 299 4.61 12.72 16.85
CA ARG A 299 4.27 13.91 17.63
C ARG A 299 2.77 14.14 17.62
N ILE A 300 2.21 14.41 18.79
CA ILE A 300 0.83 14.83 18.96
C ILE A 300 0.85 16.30 19.40
N GLU A 301 0.26 17.16 18.59
CA GLU A 301 0.14 18.60 18.82
C GLU A 301 -1.32 18.97 19.06
N GLY A 302 -1.57 20.03 19.83
CA GLY A 302 -2.92 20.48 20.17
C GLY A 302 -2.94 21.31 21.45
N ASP A 303 -4.09 21.86 21.80
CA ASP A 303 -4.29 22.67 23.00
C ASP A 303 -4.97 21.91 24.16
N ALA A 304 -5.23 22.63 25.25
CA ALA A 304 -5.88 22.10 26.45
C ALA A 304 -7.36 21.73 26.30
N SER A 305 -7.98 22.01 25.15
CA SER A 305 -9.32 21.50 24.83
C SER A 305 -9.27 20.06 24.31
N CYS A 306 -8.13 19.63 23.79
CA CYS A 306 -7.99 18.36 23.09
C CYS A 306 -7.52 17.23 24.02
N THR A 307 -7.87 16.01 23.67
CA THR A 307 -7.58 14.82 24.47
C THR A 307 -6.78 13.78 23.68
N LEU A 308 -5.74 13.24 24.29
CA LEU A 308 -5.04 12.04 23.80
C LEU A 308 -5.33 10.86 24.74
N GLN A 309 -5.82 9.75 24.21
CA GLN A 309 -5.93 8.47 24.91
C GLN A 309 -4.96 7.48 24.27
N ALA A 310 -3.88 7.16 24.97
CA ALA A 310 -2.84 6.27 24.47
C ALA A 310 -2.73 5.02 25.36
N ASP A 311 -3.02 3.85 24.81
CA ASP A 311 -2.72 2.57 25.47
C ASP A 311 -1.43 1.96 24.91
N LEU A 312 -0.32 2.19 25.62
CA LEU A 312 0.99 1.67 25.27
C LEU A 312 1.32 0.38 26.04
N SER A 313 0.33 -0.20 26.73
CA SER A 313 0.51 -1.43 27.47
C SER A 313 0.89 -2.58 26.53
N GLY A 314 1.89 -3.37 26.92
CA GLY A 314 2.46 -4.44 26.10
C GLY A 314 3.86 -4.15 25.54
N GLY A 315 4.35 -2.91 25.66
CA GLY A 315 5.75 -2.55 25.45
C GLY A 315 6.52 -2.30 26.76
N THR A 316 7.84 -2.17 26.68
CA THR A 316 8.67 -1.68 27.79
C THR A 316 8.80 -0.15 27.72
N TRP A 317 7.66 0.54 27.76
CA TRP A 317 7.62 2.00 27.64
C TRP A 317 8.03 2.68 28.95
N ILE A 318 8.71 3.81 28.82
CA ILE A 318 9.09 4.70 29.91
C ILE A 318 8.70 6.13 29.58
N GLU A 319 8.26 6.88 30.58
CA GLU A 319 8.12 8.34 30.52
C GLU A 319 9.47 8.98 30.86
N GLU A 320 10.03 9.76 29.94
CA GLU A 320 11.30 10.47 30.14
C GLU A 320 11.10 11.93 30.59
N GLY A 321 9.84 12.39 30.65
CA GLY A 321 9.47 13.77 30.96
C GLY A 321 9.63 14.70 29.76
N LEU A 322 9.87 16.00 30.04
CA LEU A 322 9.99 17.02 28.99
C LEU A 322 11.31 16.89 28.20
N VAL A 323 11.19 16.65 26.89
CA VAL A 323 12.28 16.60 25.91
C VAL A 323 11.88 17.40 24.68
N ASP A 324 12.70 18.37 24.29
CA ASP A 324 12.44 19.28 23.16
C ASP A 324 11.04 19.94 23.21
N GLU A 325 10.58 20.32 24.41
CA GLU A 325 9.25 20.92 24.67
C GLU A 325 8.07 19.92 24.70
N TYR A 326 8.29 18.63 24.43
CA TYR A 326 7.24 17.61 24.48
C TYR A 326 7.37 16.72 25.71
N MET A 327 6.26 16.23 26.25
CA MET A 327 6.26 15.06 27.12
C MET A 327 6.61 13.82 26.28
N GLN A 328 7.72 13.16 26.62
CA GLN A 328 8.27 12.06 25.82
C GLN A 328 8.05 10.69 26.50
N TYR A 329 7.54 9.75 25.72
CA TYR A 329 7.42 8.34 26.06
C TYR A 329 8.21 7.52 25.03
N THR A 330 9.00 6.55 25.46
CA THR A 330 9.76 5.69 24.53
C THR A 330 9.90 4.26 25.05
N ASN A 331 9.98 3.29 24.14
CA ASN A 331 10.36 1.90 24.45
C ASN A 331 11.75 1.52 23.90
N GLY A 332 12.52 2.51 23.42
CA GLY A 332 13.82 2.34 22.77
C GLY A 332 13.75 2.04 21.26
N TYR A 333 12.57 1.74 20.73
CA TYR A 333 12.32 1.55 19.29
C TYR A 333 11.41 2.63 18.74
N LEU A 334 10.29 2.90 19.41
CA LEU A 334 9.33 3.95 19.09
C LEU A 334 9.35 5.02 20.17
N THR A 335 9.03 6.24 19.76
CA THR A 335 8.93 7.40 20.63
C THR A 335 7.63 8.14 20.33
N LEU A 336 6.83 8.37 21.36
CA LEU A 336 5.66 9.24 21.33
C LEU A 336 6.02 10.54 22.03
N ARG A 337 5.78 11.66 21.36
CA ARG A 337 5.97 13.01 21.90
C ARG A 337 4.62 13.71 21.93
N VAL A 338 4.21 14.21 23.09
CA VAL A 338 2.91 14.87 23.27
C VAL A 338 3.14 16.31 23.72
N TRP A 339 2.47 17.24 23.05
CA TRP A 339 2.53 18.65 23.42
C TRP A 339 1.98 18.85 24.84
N PRO A 340 2.65 19.63 25.72
CA PRO A 340 2.32 19.64 27.15
C PRO A 340 0.92 20.16 27.49
N ASP A 341 0.31 20.93 26.60
CA ASP A 341 -1.01 21.51 26.83
C ASP A 341 -2.15 20.52 26.54
N VAL A 342 -1.90 19.43 25.81
CA VAL A 342 -2.91 18.40 25.51
C VAL A 342 -3.28 17.62 26.79
N ASP A 343 -4.58 17.34 27.01
CA ASP A 343 -5.03 16.43 28.07
C ASP A 343 -4.68 14.97 27.69
N ALA A 344 -3.47 14.55 28.06
CA ALA A 344 -2.92 13.25 27.71
C ALA A 344 -3.15 12.20 28.81
N GLN A 345 -3.89 11.14 28.46
CA GLN A 345 -4.12 9.94 29.26
C GLN A 345 -3.29 8.80 28.68
N VAL A 346 -2.04 8.66 29.12
CA VAL A 346 -1.10 7.65 28.63
C VAL A 346 -0.97 6.49 29.61
N THR A 347 -1.32 5.28 29.18
CA THR A 347 -1.14 4.03 29.93
C THR A 347 0.12 3.32 29.45
N LEU A 348 1.00 2.92 30.38
CA LEU A 348 2.28 2.24 30.10
C LEU A 348 2.28 0.78 30.59
#